data_AF-A0A1C5C4W2-F1
#
_entry.id   AF-A0A1C5C4W2-F1
#
_cell.length_a   1.000
_cell.length_b   1.000
_cell.length_c   1.000
_cell.angle_alpha   90.00
_cell.angle_beta   90.00
_cell.angle_gamma   90.00
#
_symmetry.space_group_name_H-M   'P 1'
#
loop_
_entity.id
_entity.type
_entity.pdbx_description
1 polymer ?
#
loop_
_entity_poly.entity_id
_entity_poly.type
_entity_poly.pdbx_seq_one_letter_code
_entity_poly.pdbx_strand_id
1 'polypeptide(L)'
;MLVLNAFGVEQQIPSLRRFAAEHTVTTPRASRDRVGRGKGPVLAYVPDERTLDFAASLARGSSLAIVESFHGFPLEGWARQLGAIDLTRPDEQPEQFDSELTEAIDRLDFYKNNGFGDQFGKQQARRILQDLRGAGLLERDIIVGALAAKGASDRAMRNLGKLIDTLDRH
;
A
#
# COMPACT_ATOMS: atom_id res chain seq x y z
N MET A 1 -7.37 9.03 -14.90
CA MET A 1 -6.06 8.59 -15.42
C MET A 1 -5.88 7.11 -15.13
N LEU A 2 -5.28 6.33 -16.03
CA LEU A 2 -4.95 4.93 -15.82
C LEU A 2 -3.46 4.76 -15.46
N VAL A 3 -3.16 4.03 -14.39
CA VAL A 3 -1.79 3.71 -13.96
C VAL A 3 -1.60 2.20 -14.01
N LEU A 4 -0.52 1.78 -14.68
CA LEU A 4 -0.16 0.37 -14.90
C LEU A 4 1.27 0.09 -14.43
N ASN A 5 1.57 -1.17 -14.11
CA ASN A 5 2.95 -1.61 -13.87
C ASN A 5 3.80 -1.53 -15.16
N ALA A 6 3.20 -1.84 -16.30
CA ALA A 6 3.82 -1.81 -17.63
C ALA A 6 2.78 -1.46 -18.71
N PHE A 7 3.23 -0.80 -19.79
CA PHE A 7 2.40 -0.53 -20.96
C PHE A 7 2.06 -1.82 -21.71
N GLY A 8 0.90 -1.83 -22.38
CA GLY A 8 0.44 -2.94 -23.21
C GLY A 8 -0.49 -3.92 -22.49
N VAL A 9 -0.54 -3.89 -21.15
CA VAL A 9 -1.47 -4.71 -20.35
C VAL A 9 -2.92 -4.32 -20.67
N GLU A 10 -3.17 -3.02 -20.83
CA GLU A 10 -4.49 -2.49 -21.16
C GLU A 10 -5.02 -2.98 -22.50
N GLN A 11 -4.14 -3.37 -23.44
CA GLN A 11 -4.55 -3.86 -24.75
C GLN A 11 -5.14 -5.27 -24.68
N GLN A 12 -4.83 -6.05 -23.65
CA GLN A 12 -5.27 -7.44 -23.53
C GLN A 12 -6.70 -7.56 -22.98
N ILE A 13 -7.20 -6.52 -22.31
CA ILE A 13 -8.49 -6.51 -21.63
C ILE A 13 -9.41 -5.48 -22.31
N PRO A 14 -10.55 -5.88 -22.91
CA PRO A 14 -11.40 -4.97 -23.67
C PRO A 14 -11.86 -3.72 -22.90
N SER A 15 -12.20 -3.85 -21.62
CA SER A 15 -12.62 -2.73 -20.77
C SER A 15 -11.47 -1.75 -20.50
N LEU A 16 -10.26 -2.26 -20.21
CA LEU A 16 -9.08 -1.40 -20.03
C LEU A 16 -8.67 -0.73 -21.33
N ARG A 17 -8.75 -1.42 -22.47
CA ARG A 17 -8.46 -0.85 -23.79
C ARG A 17 -9.37 0.34 -24.08
N ARG A 18 -10.67 0.19 -23.81
CA ARG A 18 -11.64 1.28 -23.96
C ARG A 18 -11.32 2.45 -23.02
N PHE A 19 -11.07 2.16 -21.74
CA PHE A 19 -10.71 3.19 -20.77
C PHE A 19 -9.43 3.94 -21.16
N ALA A 20 -8.42 3.22 -21.65
CA ALA A 20 -7.15 3.76 -22.12
C ALA A 20 -7.28 4.62 -23.39
N ALA A 21 -8.30 4.39 -24.22
CA ALA A 21 -8.58 5.23 -25.39
C ALA A 21 -9.15 6.60 -25.00
N GLU A 22 -9.82 6.70 -23.84
CA GLU A 22 -10.51 7.91 -23.37
C GLU A 22 -9.69 8.68 -22.32
N HIS A 23 -8.66 8.05 -21.73
CA HIS A 23 -7.91 8.61 -20.60
C HIS A 23 -6.39 8.48 -20.76
N THR A 24 -5.65 9.40 -20.14
CA THR A 24 -4.18 9.31 -20.06
C THR A 24 -3.75 8.01 -19.36
N VAL A 25 -2.83 7.27 -19.99
CA VAL A 25 -2.19 6.08 -19.44
C VAL A 25 -0.76 6.40 -19.04
N THR A 26 -0.33 5.92 -17.87
CA THR A 26 1.02 6.14 -17.38
C THR A 26 1.55 4.93 -16.59
N THR A 27 2.86 4.92 -16.35
CA THR A 27 3.56 3.91 -15.55
C THR A 27 4.59 4.61 -14.66
N PRO A 28 5.10 3.98 -13.58
CA PRO A 28 6.15 4.57 -12.75
C PRO A 28 7.49 4.82 -13.47
N ARG A 29 7.63 4.41 -14.73
CA ARG A 29 8.78 4.72 -15.60
C ARG A 29 8.65 6.07 -16.29
N ALA A 30 7.44 6.63 -16.41
CA ALA A 30 7.25 7.97 -16.93
C ALA A 30 7.84 9.01 -15.97
N SER A 31 8.46 10.07 -16.52
CA SER A 31 8.96 11.17 -15.68
C SER A 31 7.79 11.80 -14.92
N ARG A 32 7.92 11.90 -13.58
CA ARG A 32 6.94 12.52 -12.67
C ARG A 32 6.57 13.95 -13.10
N ASP A 33 7.50 14.68 -13.71
CA ASP A 33 7.30 16.05 -14.20
C ASP A 33 6.38 16.11 -15.43
N ARG A 34 6.37 15.08 -16.26
CA ARG A 34 5.50 15.01 -17.45
C ARG A 34 4.04 14.76 -17.08
N VAL A 35 3.82 14.02 -16.01
CA VAL A 35 2.48 13.55 -15.64
C VAL A 35 1.80 14.52 -14.67
N GLY A 36 2.56 15.29 -13.88
CA GLY A 36 2.06 16.27 -12.90
C GLY A 36 1.28 15.63 -11.75
N ARG A 37 1.43 16.15 -10.53
CA ARG A 37 0.74 15.62 -9.33
C ARG A 37 -0.65 16.23 -9.20
N GLY A 38 -1.62 15.47 -8.68
CA GLY A 38 -2.96 15.97 -8.35
C GLY A 38 -3.85 16.26 -9.57
N LYS A 39 -3.78 15.44 -10.63
CA LYS A 39 -4.50 15.67 -11.89
C LYS A 39 -5.90 15.03 -11.96
N GLY A 40 -6.57 14.88 -10.82
CA GLY A 40 -7.89 14.28 -10.76
C GLY A 40 -7.87 12.75 -10.52
N PRO A 41 -8.99 12.05 -10.79
CA PRO A 41 -9.17 10.69 -10.35
C PRO A 41 -8.23 9.71 -11.07
N VAL A 42 -7.71 8.76 -10.30
CA VAL A 42 -6.74 7.74 -10.75
C VAL A 42 -7.35 6.36 -10.60
N LEU A 43 -7.19 5.54 -11.64
CA LEU A 43 -7.44 4.10 -11.61
C LEU A 43 -6.08 3.40 -11.70
N ALA A 44 -5.71 2.62 -10.69
CA ALA A 44 -4.54 1.75 -10.70
C ALA A 44 -4.97 0.31 -10.96
N TYR A 45 -4.39 -0.35 -11.97
CA TYR A 45 -4.74 -1.73 -12.31
C TYR A 45 -3.61 -2.69 -11.93
N VAL A 46 -3.92 -3.60 -11.00
CA VAL A 46 -3.03 -4.62 -10.43
C VAL A 46 -1.68 -4.03 -9.99
N PRO A 47 -1.67 -2.97 -9.16
CA PRO A 47 -0.44 -2.29 -8.82
C PRO A 47 0.49 -3.18 -7.98
N ASP A 48 1.79 -3.10 -8.26
CA ASP A 48 2.81 -3.41 -7.27
C ASP A 48 3.01 -2.23 -6.30
N GLU A 49 3.86 -2.41 -5.29
CA GLU A 49 4.22 -1.39 -4.28
C GLU A 49 4.59 -0.03 -4.92
N ARG A 50 5.46 -0.06 -5.93
CA ARG A 50 5.96 1.15 -6.61
C ARG A 50 4.85 1.83 -7.41
N THR A 51 3.99 1.06 -8.05
CA THR A 51 2.87 1.55 -8.85
C THR A 51 1.79 2.14 -7.97
N LEU A 52 1.56 1.55 -6.79
CA LEU A 52 0.67 2.08 -5.78
C LEU A 52 1.15 3.44 -5.23
N ASP A 53 2.41 3.57 -4.81
CA ASP A 53 2.98 4.87 -4.37
C ASP A 53 2.83 5.93 -5.46
N PHE A 54 3.15 5.55 -6.71
CA PHE A 54 3.02 6.45 -7.83
C PHE A 54 1.56 6.88 -8.07
N ALA A 55 0.61 5.95 -8.10
CA ALA A 55 -0.81 6.22 -8.26
C ALA A 55 -1.37 7.11 -7.14
N ALA A 56 -1.05 6.81 -5.88
CA ALA A 56 -1.42 7.62 -4.73
C ALA A 56 -0.86 9.05 -4.80
N SER A 57 0.39 9.19 -5.28
CA SER A 57 1.00 10.52 -5.48
C SER A 57 0.29 11.35 -6.56
N LEU A 58 -0.22 10.69 -7.60
CA LEU A 58 -0.97 11.34 -8.69
C LEU A 58 -2.39 11.70 -8.26
N ALA A 59 -3.01 10.86 -7.44
CA ALA A 59 -4.37 11.01 -6.94
C ALA A 59 -4.49 12.00 -5.77
N ARG A 60 -3.39 12.58 -5.29
CA ARG A 60 -3.39 13.50 -4.13
C ARG A 60 -4.40 14.63 -4.33
N GLY A 61 -5.35 14.76 -3.39
CA GLY A 61 -6.45 15.73 -3.47
C GLY A 61 -7.61 15.31 -4.39
N SER A 62 -7.63 14.04 -4.81
CA SER A 62 -8.68 13.45 -5.65
C SER A 62 -8.91 11.98 -5.25
N SER A 63 -9.68 11.25 -6.06
CA SER A 63 -10.04 9.86 -5.81
C SER A 63 -9.01 8.90 -6.41
N LEU A 64 -8.73 7.81 -5.70
CA LEU A 64 -7.95 6.67 -6.18
C LEU A 64 -8.82 5.42 -6.13
N ALA A 65 -9.00 4.76 -7.27
CA ALA A 65 -9.59 3.44 -7.38
C ALA A 65 -8.50 2.43 -7.76
N ILE A 66 -8.55 1.24 -7.15
CA ILE A 66 -7.56 0.19 -7.37
C ILE A 66 -8.30 -1.08 -7.76
N VAL A 67 -7.81 -1.74 -8.80
CA VAL A 67 -8.17 -3.14 -9.09
C VAL A 67 -7.02 -3.99 -8.61
N GLU A 68 -7.26 -4.82 -7.61
CA GLU A 68 -6.24 -5.70 -7.04
C GLU A 68 -6.16 -7.05 -7.77
N SER A 69 -5.12 -7.83 -7.43
CA SER A 69 -4.98 -9.22 -7.86
C SER A 69 -4.73 -10.08 -6.63
N PHE A 70 -5.31 -11.29 -6.62
CA PHE A 70 -5.12 -12.30 -5.58
C PHE A 70 -3.66 -12.71 -5.37
N HIS A 71 -2.78 -12.47 -6.34
CA HIS A 71 -1.36 -12.81 -6.27
C HIS A 71 -0.44 -11.57 -6.21
N GLY A 72 -1.02 -10.39 -5.96
CA GLY A 72 -0.33 -9.10 -6.01
C GLY A 72 0.23 -8.61 -4.67
N PHE A 73 0.55 -7.31 -4.62
CA PHE A 73 0.90 -6.62 -3.38
C PHE A 73 -0.31 -6.66 -2.43
N PRO A 74 -0.11 -7.01 -1.14
CA PRO A 74 -1.21 -7.07 -0.19
C PRO A 74 -1.75 -5.66 0.09
N LEU A 75 -2.95 -5.40 -0.42
CA LEU A 75 -3.61 -4.09 -0.30
C LEU A 75 -4.53 -4.01 0.91
N GLU A 76 -4.85 -5.12 1.56
CA GLU A 76 -5.81 -5.15 2.66
C GLU A 76 -5.42 -4.20 3.80
N GLY A 77 -4.19 -4.29 4.31
CA GLY A 77 -3.69 -3.38 5.33
C GLY A 77 -3.65 -1.91 4.86
N TRP A 78 -3.34 -1.69 3.58
CA TRP A 78 -3.33 -0.35 3.00
C TRP A 78 -4.75 0.24 2.91
N ALA A 79 -5.71 -0.57 2.48
CA ALA A 79 -7.12 -0.21 2.33
C ALA A 79 -7.75 0.10 3.68
N ARG A 80 -7.58 -0.79 4.67
CA ARG A 80 -8.08 -0.60 6.04
C ARG A 80 -7.50 0.66 6.69
N GLN A 81 -6.20 0.90 6.53
CA GLN A 81 -5.53 2.09 7.08
C GLN A 81 -6.07 3.41 6.51
N LEU A 82 -6.51 3.42 5.24
CA LEU A 82 -7.07 4.60 4.58
C LEU A 82 -8.60 4.66 4.64
N GLY A 83 -9.26 3.65 5.22
CA GLY A 83 -10.71 3.53 5.16
C GLY A 83 -11.23 3.40 3.73
N ALA A 84 -10.48 2.71 2.86
CA ALA A 84 -10.89 2.47 1.48
C ALA A 84 -12.17 1.62 1.45
N ILE A 85 -13.05 1.94 0.51
CA ILE A 85 -14.32 1.24 0.31
C ILE A 85 -14.16 0.16 -0.77
N ASP A 86 -14.78 -1.00 -0.55
CA ASP A 86 -14.90 -2.02 -1.57
C ASP A 86 -16.08 -1.69 -2.50
N LEU A 87 -15.78 -1.28 -3.73
CA LEU A 87 -16.80 -0.90 -4.72
C LEU A 87 -17.63 -2.09 -5.22
N THR A 88 -17.22 -3.33 -4.95
CA THR A 88 -18.00 -4.55 -5.24
C THR A 88 -18.99 -4.88 -4.13
N ARG A 89 -18.82 -4.29 -2.94
CA ARG A 89 -19.65 -4.45 -1.75
C ARG A 89 -19.95 -3.07 -1.13
N PRO A 90 -20.66 -2.18 -1.86
CA PRO A 90 -20.81 -0.78 -1.48
C PRO A 90 -21.60 -0.55 -0.17
N ASP A 91 -22.36 -1.55 0.28
CA ASP A 91 -23.16 -1.49 1.50
C ASP A 91 -22.36 -1.93 2.75
N GLU A 92 -21.16 -2.49 2.57
CA GLU A 92 -20.29 -2.88 3.67
C GLU A 92 -19.44 -1.70 4.16
N GLN A 93 -19.35 -1.52 5.47
CA GLN A 93 -18.45 -0.53 6.05
C GLN A 93 -17.00 -0.99 5.89
N PRO A 94 -16.05 -0.06 5.67
CA PRO A 94 -14.63 -0.39 5.67
C PRO A 94 -14.25 -1.08 6.98
N GLU A 95 -13.54 -2.19 6.87
CA GLU A 95 -13.04 -2.89 8.03
C GLU A 95 -12.00 -2.03 8.76
N GLN A 96 -12.21 -1.80 10.05
CA GLN A 96 -11.30 -1.01 10.88
C GLN A 96 -10.32 -1.93 11.60
N PHE A 97 -9.13 -1.43 11.90
CA PHE A 97 -8.21 -2.15 12.77
C PHE A 97 -8.72 -2.17 14.21
N ASP A 98 -8.35 -3.21 14.95
CA ASP A 98 -8.46 -3.14 16.41
C ASP A 98 -7.64 -1.95 16.94
N SER A 99 -8.08 -1.39 18.06
CA SER A 99 -7.37 -0.34 18.79
C SER A 99 -5.90 -0.68 19.09
N GLU A 100 -5.60 -1.93 19.46
CA GLU A 100 -4.25 -2.39 19.77
C GLU A 100 -3.37 -2.42 18.52
N LEU A 101 -3.91 -2.94 17.41
CA LEU A 101 -3.21 -2.93 16.12
C LEU A 101 -2.99 -1.51 15.61
N THR A 102 -3.97 -0.63 15.79
CA THR A 102 -3.86 0.80 15.44
C THR A 102 -2.71 1.48 16.20
N GLU A 103 -2.66 1.30 17.51
CA GLU A 103 -1.59 1.87 18.34
C GLU A 103 -0.21 1.33 17.94
N ALA A 104 -0.11 0.03 17.67
CA ALA A 104 1.12 -0.59 17.23
C ALA A 104 1.60 -0.03 15.88
N ILE A 105 0.69 0.16 14.92
CA ILE A 105 1.00 0.76 13.61
C ILE A 105 1.50 2.20 13.80
N ASP A 106 0.86 3.01 14.64
CA ASP A 106 1.30 4.38 14.91
C ASP A 106 2.68 4.44 15.58
N ARG A 107 2.97 3.53 16.51
CA ARG A 107 4.30 3.40 17.10
C ARG A 107 5.36 2.99 16.06
N LEU A 108 5.03 2.03 15.19
CA LEU A 108 5.92 1.64 14.10
C LEU A 108 6.19 2.80 13.14
N ASP A 109 5.15 3.58 12.82
CA ASP A 109 5.24 4.78 11.98
C ASP A 109 6.19 5.81 12.59
N PHE A 110 6.09 6.05 13.90
CA PHE A 110 6.98 6.95 14.63
C PHE A 110 8.45 6.51 14.58
N TYR A 111 8.73 5.21 14.72
CA TYR A 111 10.10 4.68 14.72
C TYR A 111 10.68 4.41 13.32
N LYS A 112 9.94 4.71 12.23
CA LYS A 112 10.36 4.37 10.86
C LYS A 112 11.44 5.28 10.27
N ASN A 113 11.89 6.33 10.97
CA ASN A 113 12.73 7.41 10.40
C ASN A 113 13.98 6.93 9.62
N ASN A 114 14.59 5.80 10.03
CA ASN A 114 15.73 5.17 9.34
C ASN A 114 15.36 3.89 8.58
N GLY A 115 14.07 3.70 8.31
CA GLY A 115 13.48 2.47 7.77
C GLY A 115 13.83 1.24 8.57
N PHE A 116 13.88 1.35 9.90
CA PHE A 116 14.31 0.29 10.82
C PHE A 116 15.71 -0.26 10.55
N GLY A 117 16.58 0.54 9.91
CA GLY A 117 17.94 0.14 9.56
C GLY A 117 18.96 0.36 10.68
N ASP A 118 18.67 1.24 11.62
CA ASP A 118 19.50 1.53 12.79
C ASP A 118 19.15 0.60 13.96
N GLN A 119 20.08 0.47 14.91
CA GLN A 119 19.90 -0.43 16.06
C GLN A 119 18.68 -0.06 16.90
N PHE A 120 18.46 1.23 17.14
CA PHE A 120 17.36 1.72 17.96
C PHE A 120 16.00 1.46 17.29
N GLY A 121 15.79 1.92 16.05
CA GLY A 121 14.54 1.70 15.32
C GLY A 121 14.22 0.22 15.15
N LYS A 122 15.25 -0.61 14.87
CA LYS A 122 15.10 -2.07 14.78
C LYS A 122 14.70 -2.71 16.12
N GLN A 123 15.27 -2.25 17.24
CA GLN A 123 14.93 -2.75 18.57
C GLN A 123 13.49 -2.40 18.94
N GLN A 124 13.05 -1.17 18.67
CA GLN A 124 11.67 -0.75 18.94
C GLN A 124 10.67 -1.52 18.08
N ALA A 125 10.94 -1.64 16.77
CA ALA A 125 10.11 -2.43 15.87
C ALA A 125 9.97 -3.88 16.35
N ARG A 126 11.07 -4.52 16.76
CA ARG A 126 11.03 -5.89 17.30
C ARG A 126 10.14 -6.02 18.53
N ARG A 127 10.21 -5.08 19.47
CA ARG A 127 9.36 -5.10 20.68
C ARG A 127 7.89 -4.99 20.30
N ILE A 128 7.54 -4.01 19.46
CA ILE A 128 6.15 -3.81 19.00
C ILE A 128 5.63 -5.07 18.30
N LEU A 129 6.43 -5.66 17.41
CA LEU A 129 6.03 -6.89 16.70
C LEU A 129 5.92 -8.11 17.63
N GLN A 130 6.72 -8.19 18.69
CA GLN A 130 6.60 -9.23 19.72
C GLN A 130 5.31 -9.08 20.53
N ASP A 131 4.95 -7.84 20.88
CA ASP A 131 3.70 -7.52 21.57
C ASP A 131 2.50 -7.96 20.69
N LEU A 132 2.50 -7.56 19.41
CA LEU A 132 1.48 -7.99 18.44
C LEU A 132 1.41 -9.51 18.28
N ARG A 133 2.57 -10.19 18.28
CA ARG A 133 2.62 -11.65 18.24
C ARG A 133 1.97 -12.28 19.47
N GLY A 134 2.26 -11.74 20.65
CA GLY A 134 1.67 -12.19 21.91
C GLY A 134 0.16 -12.01 21.95
N ALA A 135 -0.36 -10.97 21.30
CA ALA A 135 -1.78 -10.69 21.15
C ALA A 135 -2.47 -11.48 20.02
N GLY A 136 -1.71 -12.22 19.19
CA GLY A 136 -2.26 -12.93 18.03
C GLY A 136 -2.62 -12.02 16.84
N LEU A 137 -2.05 -10.81 16.80
CA LEU A 137 -2.30 -9.76 15.80
C LEU A 137 -1.11 -9.57 14.84
N LEU A 138 -0.15 -10.49 14.83
CA LEU A 138 1.02 -10.41 13.95
C LEU A 138 0.67 -10.89 12.54
N GLU A 139 0.10 -10.00 11.74
CA GLU A 139 -0.24 -10.25 10.34
C GLU A 139 0.64 -9.41 9.41
N ARG A 140 1.60 -10.08 8.77
CA ARG A 140 2.62 -9.44 7.93
C ARG A 140 2.06 -8.47 6.90
N ASP A 141 1.09 -8.94 6.13
CA ASP A 141 0.57 -8.25 4.96
C ASP A 141 -0.31 -7.05 5.38
N ILE A 142 -1.03 -7.18 6.49
CA ILE A 142 -1.77 -6.08 7.13
C ILE A 142 -0.81 -5.01 7.64
N ILE A 143 0.19 -5.39 8.43
CA ILE A 143 1.11 -4.44 9.08
C ILE A 143 1.94 -3.68 8.04
N VAL A 144 2.50 -4.39 7.05
CA VAL A 144 3.30 -3.78 5.98
C VAL A 144 2.43 -2.86 5.12
N GLY A 145 1.23 -3.30 4.73
CA GLY A 145 0.29 -2.49 3.94
C GLY A 145 -0.14 -1.21 4.67
N ALA A 146 -0.43 -1.29 5.97
CA ALA A 146 -0.80 -0.13 6.78
C ALA A 146 0.35 0.89 6.89
N LEU A 147 1.59 0.43 7.10
CA LEU A 147 2.74 1.33 7.09
C LEU A 147 2.98 1.96 5.70
N ALA A 148 2.74 1.21 4.62
CA ALA A 148 2.81 1.74 3.26
C ALA A 148 1.83 2.91 3.08
N ALA A 149 0.58 2.77 3.56
CA ALA A 149 -0.42 3.84 3.53
C ALA A 149 0.01 5.09 4.31
N LYS A 150 0.78 4.93 5.39
CA LYS A 150 1.39 6.06 6.14
C LYS A 150 2.66 6.61 5.49
N GLY A 151 3.03 6.16 4.29
CA GLY A 151 4.19 6.65 3.53
C GLY A 151 5.52 6.09 4.02
N ALA A 152 5.55 4.87 4.57
CA ALA A 152 6.81 4.16 4.78
C ALA A 152 7.53 3.93 3.44
N SER A 153 8.86 4.02 3.45
CA SER A 153 9.66 3.73 2.25
C SER A 153 9.75 2.23 1.96
N ASP A 154 10.06 1.85 0.72
CA ASP A 154 10.29 0.43 0.38
C ASP A 154 11.38 -0.22 1.23
N ARG A 155 12.39 0.57 1.65
CA ARG A 155 13.41 0.09 2.57
C ARG A 155 12.80 -0.26 3.93
N ALA A 156 11.93 0.60 4.46
CA ALA A 156 11.25 0.37 5.72
C ALA A 156 10.35 -0.86 5.66
N MET A 157 9.53 -0.96 4.60
CA MET A 157 8.64 -2.10 4.37
C MET A 157 9.42 -3.42 4.27
N ARG A 158 10.49 -3.47 3.46
CA ARG A 158 11.34 -4.67 3.35
C ARG A 158 12.00 -5.06 4.67
N ASN A 159 12.50 -4.09 5.43
CA ASN A 159 13.15 -4.38 6.71
C ASN A 159 12.15 -4.87 7.75
N LEU A 160 10.96 -4.25 7.81
CA LEU A 160 9.89 -4.66 8.70
C LEU A 160 9.38 -6.06 8.34
N GLY A 161 9.12 -6.34 7.06
CA GLY A 161 8.72 -7.67 6.59
C GLY A 161 9.72 -8.76 7.03
N LYS A 162 11.03 -8.51 6.89
CA LYS A 162 12.06 -9.45 7.38
C LYS A 162 12.03 -9.66 8.89
N LEU A 163 11.69 -8.63 9.67
CA LEU A 163 11.56 -8.75 11.12
C LEU A 163 10.36 -9.63 11.49
N ILE A 164 9.23 -9.45 10.83
CA ILE A 164 8.03 -10.28 10.99
C ILE A 164 8.34 -11.73 10.61
N ASP A 165 8.92 -11.96 9.42
CA ASP A 165 9.31 -13.30 8.95
C ASP A 165 10.29 -14.01 9.91
N THR A 166 11.08 -13.26 10.67
CA THR A 166 11.99 -13.81 11.69
C THR A 166 11.23 -14.22 12.95
N LEU A 167 10.21 -13.45 13.34
CA LEU A 167 9.40 -13.72 14.52
C LEU A 167 8.44 -14.89 14.30
N ASP A 168 7.93 -15.10 13.09
CA ASP A 168 7.02 -16.21 12.76
C ASP A 168 7.70 -17.59 12.74
N ARG A 169 9.03 -17.63 12.61
CA ARG A 169 9.81 -18.88 12.59
C ARG A 169 10.13 -19.44 13.99
N HIS A 170 9.89 -18.65 15.02
CA HIS A 170 10.11 -18.98 16.43
C HIS A 170 8.77 -18.96 17.15
#